data_AF-A0A1Q6QTA4-F1
#
_entry.id   AF-A0A1Q6QTA4-F1
#
_cell.length_a   1.000
_cell.length_b   1.000
_cell.length_c   1.000
_cell.angle_alpha   90.00
_cell.angle_beta   90.00
_cell.angle_gamma   90.00
#
_symmetry.space_group_name_H-M   'P 1'
#
loop_
_entity.id
_entity.type
_entity.pdbx_description
1 polymer ?
#
loop_
_entity_poly.entity_id
_entity_poly.type
_entity_poly.pdbx_seq_one_letter_code
_entity_poly.pdbx_strand_id
1 'polypeptide(L)'
;MLPPAFLDRVRQQLGPEYEAFLASYHRPRALGLRLNPLKTDRPPILPFTLSPLPWAAYGFWYPSEERPGLHPWHEAGLYYLQEPSAMAPAELLGVEPGLRVLDLCAAPGGKSTQLAAKMRGQGLLVCNEYHPKRAKILSQNVERMAISNALVLQETPERLAKRFPGWFHRVLVDAPCSGEGMFRKETAALEDWSPELVEMCARRQALVYSTCTFAPQEDEGAVAAFLARHPEFEIEVLDVPWFSPGDGAVGPGLEHTFRLWPHKLRGEGHYAAVLRKGAGEAAPPPAFARPDRLPAPWEAFARDLGVQLPAGKALAFGPSWFWAPEELPDLTGLRVLRPGLELGQCRGERFLPAHALALWLSNASRTWSLDPLGPEAARYLAGEELRGSPSGWTLVTVGGLSLGWAKGSGGVLKNHYPKGLRRRTS
;
A
#
# COMPACT_ATOMS: atom_id res chain seq x y z
N MET A 1 27.77 -11.89 -4.73
CA MET A 1 28.68 -11.55 -5.84
C MET A 1 27.79 -11.13 -7.00
N LEU A 2 28.05 -9.98 -7.64
CA LEU A 2 27.21 -9.47 -8.73
C LEU A 2 27.52 -10.22 -10.04
N PRO A 3 26.53 -10.48 -10.92
CA PRO A 3 26.77 -11.19 -12.17
C PRO A 3 27.70 -10.42 -13.11
N PRO A 4 28.71 -11.05 -13.75
CA PRO A 4 29.62 -10.36 -14.68
C PRO A 4 28.92 -9.64 -15.83
N ALA A 5 27.92 -10.29 -16.46
CA ALA A 5 27.14 -9.71 -17.55
C ALA A 5 26.38 -8.44 -17.12
N PHE A 6 25.92 -8.38 -15.86
CA PHE A 6 25.31 -7.17 -15.30
C PHE A 6 26.34 -6.06 -15.15
N LEU A 7 27.51 -6.37 -14.59
CA LEU A 7 28.59 -5.38 -14.39
C LEU A 7 29.07 -4.79 -15.72
N ASP A 8 29.25 -5.61 -16.75
CA ASP A 8 29.67 -5.13 -18.06
C ASP A 8 28.61 -4.24 -18.72
N ARG A 9 27.32 -4.60 -18.61
CA ARG A 9 26.22 -3.76 -19.10
C ARG A 9 26.15 -2.43 -18.39
N VAL A 10 26.20 -2.40 -17.06
CA VAL A 10 26.15 -1.15 -16.30
C VAL A 10 27.40 -0.30 -16.52
N ARG A 11 28.57 -0.91 -16.73
CA ARG A 11 29.79 -0.19 -17.11
C ARG A 11 29.62 0.54 -18.44
N GLN A 12 29.02 -0.11 -19.43
CA GLN A 12 28.72 0.53 -20.72
C GLN A 12 27.70 1.66 -20.56
N GLN A 13 26.67 1.45 -19.74
CA GLN A 13 25.60 2.42 -19.50
C GLN A 13 26.07 3.67 -18.74
N LEU A 14 26.89 3.51 -17.70
CA LEU A 14 27.30 4.60 -16.80
C LEU A 14 28.64 5.22 -17.17
N GLY A 15 29.46 4.54 -17.97
CA GLY A 15 30.78 5.02 -18.39
C GLY A 15 31.62 5.49 -17.19
N PRO A 16 32.03 6.77 -17.13
CA PRO A 16 32.82 7.30 -16.02
C PRO A 16 32.17 7.17 -14.63
N GLU A 17 30.85 7.08 -14.54
CA GLU A 17 30.14 6.95 -13.25
C GLU A 17 30.12 5.51 -12.71
N TYR A 18 30.55 4.52 -13.50
CA TYR A 18 30.48 3.10 -13.14
C TYR A 18 31.16 2.78 -11.81
N GLU A 19 32.34 3.34 -11.55
CA GLU A 19 33.08 3.07 -10.31
C GLU A 19 32.33 3.60 -9.08
N ALA A 20 31.66 4.75 -9.20
CA ALA A 20 30.83 5.30 -8.13
C ALA A 20 29.58 4.42 -7.88
N PHE A 21 28.96 3.92 -8.95
CA PHE A 21 27.87 2.94 -8.88
C PHE A 21 28.31 1.65 -8.18
N LEU A 22 29.43 1.07 -8.59
CA LEU A 22 29.96 -0.16 -7.98
C LEU A 22 30.26 0.05 -6.49
N ALA A 23 30.89 1.18 -6.14
CA ALA A 23 31.17 1.54 -4.75
C ALA A 23 29.90 1.66 -3.88
N SER A 24 28.74 1.97 -4.48
CA SER A 24 27.47 2.06 -3.73
C SER A 24 27.02 0.73 -3.12
N TYR A 25 27.37 -0.41 -3.73
CA TYR A 25 27.04 -1.74 -3.20
C TYR A 25 27.76 -2.07 -1.90
N HIS A 26 28.86 -1.38 -1.59
CA HIS A 26 29.60 -1.52 -0.34
C HIS A 26 29.04 -0.65 0.81
N ARG A 27 28.09 0.26 0.51
CA ARG A 27 27.42 1.06 1.54
C ARG A 27 26.45 0.18 2.35
N PRO A 28 26.07 0.57 3.58
CA PRO A 28 24.95 -0.05 4.29
C PRO A 28 23.64 0.07 3.49
N ARG A 29 22.67 -0.80 3.80
CA ARG A 29 21.36 -0.78 3.11
C ARG A 29 20.61 0.49 3.44
N ALA A 30 19.91 1.03 2.45
CA ALA A 30 19.00 2.14 2.65
C ALA A 30 17.69 1.58 3.21
N LEU A 31 17.52 1.70 4.54
CA LEU A 31 16.27 1.32 5.19
C LEU A 31 15.37 2.52 5.34
N GLY A 32 14.09 2.32 5.04
CA GLY A 32 13.08 3.37 5.08
C GLY A 32 11.83 2.95 5.82
N LEU A 33 11.21 3.94 6.45
CA LEU A 33 9.95 3.85 7.15
C LEU A 33 9.07 5.00 6.68
N ARG A 34 7.81 4.73 6.38
CA ARG A 34 6.82 5.73 5.97
C ARG A 34 5.70 5.81 6.99
N LEU A 35 5.50 6.98 7.58
CA LEU A 35 4.39 7.23 8.51
C LEU A 35 3.03 7.11 7.81
N ASN A 36 2.02 6.71 8.57
CA ASN A 36 0.66 6.54 8.12
C ASN A 36 -0.25 7.67 8.65
N PRO A 37 -0.54 8.70 7.86
CA PRO A 37 -1.43 9.79 8.29
C PRO A 37 -2.89 9.32 8.51
N LEU A 38 -3.29 8.15 8.01
CA LEU A 38 -4.64 7.60 8.29
C LEU A 38 -4.82 7.20 9.76
N LYS A 39 -3.72 6.97 10.49
CA LYS A 39 -3.77 6.63 11.92
C LYS A 39 -3.74 7.86 12.81
N THR A 40 -2.95 8.87 12.45
CA THR A 40 -2.81 10.11 13.22
C THR A 40 -2.12 11.18 12.38
N ASP A 41 -2.59 12.41 12.48
CA ASP A 41 -1.90 13.60 11.97
C ASP A 41 -0.79 14.09 12.91
N ARG A 42 -0.76 13.56 14.14
CA ARG A 42 0.19 13.92 15.20
C ARG A 42 0.89 12.65 15.70
N PRO A 43 1.88 12.15 14.95
CA PRO A 43 2.60 10.96 15.36
C PRO A 43 3.35 11.21 16.69
N PRO A 44 3.45 10.22 17.58
CA PRO A 44 4.30 10.33 18.75
C PRO A 44 5.77 10.43 18.33
N ILE A 45 6.63 10.88 19.26
CA ILE A 45 8.08 10.80 19.07
C ILE A 45 8.44 9.31 19.04
N LEU A 46 8.97 8.84 17.90
CA LEU A 46 9.39 7.46 17.77
C LEU A 46 10.70 7.21 18.53
N PRO A 47 10.89 6.03 19.14
CA PRO A 47 12.15 5.65 19.79
C PRO A 47 13.23 5.25 18.76
N PHE A 48 13.22 5.88 17.59
CA PHE A 48 14.05 5.55 16.43
C PHE A 48 14.73 6.81 15.91
N THR A 49 15.93 6.65 15.39
CA THR A 49 16.64 7.73 14.71
C THR A 49 16.08 7.87 13.30
N LEU A 50 15.39 8.98 13.02
CA LEU A 50 14.77 9.23 11.72
C LEU A 50 15.43 10.41 11.01
N SER A 51 15.67 10.26 9.70
CA SER A 51 16.08 11.35 8.81
C SER A 51 15.08 11.49 7.66
N PRO A 52 14.52 12.68 7.40
CA PRO A 52 13.44 12.84 6.42
C PRO A 52 13.90 12.56 4.98
N LEU A 53 13.03 11.93 4.19
CA LEU A 53 13.24 11.70 2.75
C LEU A 53 12.83 12.94 1.95
N PRO A 54 13.70 13.50 1.08
CA PRO A 54 13.38 14.71 0.32
C PRO A 54 12.19 14.58 -0.62
N TRP A 55 12.00 13.39 -1.22
CA TRP A 55 10.97 13.14 -2.22
C TRP A 55 9.68 12.51 -1.65
N ALA A 56 9.62 12.21 -0.35
CA ALA A 56 8.46 11.56 0.27
C ALA A 56 8.16 12.19 1.62
N ALA A 57 7.11 13.02 1.71
CA ALA A 57 6.84 13.87 2.87
C ALA A 57 6.66 13.11 4.21
N TYR A 58 6.16 11.87 4.15
CA TYR A 58 5.99 11.00 5.32
C TYR A 58 7.07 9.92 5.42
N GLY A 59 8.08 9.96 4.56
CA GLY A 59 9.14 8.98 4.46
C GLY A 59 10.38 9.39 5.24
N PHE A 60 11.03 8.41 5.88
CA PHE A 60 12.24 8.62 6.67
C PHE A 60 13.21 7.46 6.45
N TRP A 61 14.50 7.77 6.43
CA TRP A 61 15.55 6.77 6.66
C TRP A 61 15.65 6.41 8.14
N TYR A 62 16.06 5.17 8.43
CA TYR A 62 16.44 4.73 9.77
C TYR A 62 17.70 3.82 9.74
N PRO A 63 18.47 3.70 10.85
CA PRO A 63 19.67 2.87 10.93
C PRO A 63 19.38 1.36 10.89
N SER A 64 20.34 0.55 10.45
CA SER A 64 20.20 -0.92 10.32
C SER A 64 20.09 -1.67 11.65
N GLU A 65 20.55 -1.05 12.72
CA GLU A 65 20.64 -1.61 14.07
C GLU A 65 19.27 -1.57 14.75
N GLU A 66 18.40 -0.65 14.32
CA GLU A 66 17.07 -0.46 14.85
C GLU A 66 16.07 -1.43 14.21
N ARG A 67 15.08 -1.87 14.99
CA ARG A 67 14.07 -2.86 14.56
C ARG A 67 12.65 -2.33 14.69
N PRO A 68 12.27 -1.30 13.91
CA PRO A 68 10.93 -0.71 13.99
C PRO A 68 9.80 -1.72 13.71
N GLY A 69 10.06 -2.78 12.95
CA GLY A 69 9.09 -3.86 12.72
C GLY A 69 8.71 -4.66 13.97
N LEU A 70 9.55 -4.67 15.00
CA LEU A 70 9.27 -5.34 16.28
C LEU A 70 8.55 -4.45 17.28
N HIS A 71 8.35 -3.16 17.00
CA HIS A 71 7.68 -2.27 17.92
C HIS A 71 6.14 -2.41 17.81
N PRO A 72 5.37 -2.27 18.91
CA PRO A 72 3.91 -2.36 18.87
C PRO A 72 3.24 -1.39 17.89
N TRP A 73 3.84 -0.22 17.66
CA TRP A 73 3.33 0.74 16.66
C TRP A 73 3.38 0.26 15.21
N HIS A 74 4.24 -0.71 14.89
CA HIS A 74 4.19 -1.36 13.58
C HIS A 74 2.91 -2.20 13.40
N GLU A 75 2.52 -2.94 14.44
CA GLU A 75 1.25 -3.70 14.47
C GLU A 75 0.04 -2.77 14.49
N ALA A 76 0.14 -1.63 15.17
CA ALA A 76 -0.89 -0.59 15.16
C ALA A 76 -1.02 0.12 13.79
N GLY A 77 -0.13 -0.15 12.83
CA GLY A 77 -0.17 0.45 11.50
C GLY A 77 0.29 1.91 11.44
N LEU A 78 1.03 2.39 12.45
CA LEU A 78 1.55 3.77 12.50
C LEU A 78 2.49 4.06 11.32
N TYR A 79 3.15 3.03 10.82
CA TYR A 79 4.05 3.15 9.68
C TYR A 79 4.18 1.85 8.89
N TYR A 80 4.70 2.01 7.67
CA TYR A 80 5.08 0.94 6.78
C TYR A 80 6.60 0.94 6.58
N LEU A 81 7.24 -0.21 6.62
CA LEU A 81 8.67 -0.33 6.29
C LEU A 81 8.82 -0.50 4.78
N GLN A 82 9.32 0.54 4.11
CA GLN A 82 9.44 0.61 2.66
C GLN A 82 10.81 1.16 2.30
N GLU A 83 11.43 0.55 1.30
CA GLU A 83 12.71 1.02 0.77
C GLU A 83 12.55 2.46 0.20
N PRO A 84 13.49 3.39 0.50
CA PRO A 84 13.39 4.79 0.11
C PRO A 84 13.09 5.08 -1.37
N SER A 85 13.78 4.42 -2.31
CA SER A 85 13.57 4.64 -3.74
C SER A 85 12.22 4.11 -4.21
N ALA A 86 11.72 3.02 -3.62
CA ALA A 86 10.41 2.45 -3.90
C ALA A 86 9.23 3.33 -3.44
N MET A 87 9.48 4.42 -2.69
CA MET A 87 8.45 5.42 -2.34
C MET A 87 8.18 6.41 -3.48
N ALA A 88 9.09 6.57 -4.44
CA ALA A 88 8.99 7.58 -5.49
C ALA A 88 7.79 7.39 -6.45
N PRO A 89 7.48 6.18 -6.96
CA PRO A 89 6.41 6.02 -7.95
C PRO A 89 5.03 6.52 -7.48
N ALA A 90 4.69 6.28 -6.21
CA ALA A 90 3.43 6.74 -5.65
C ALA A 90 3.41 8.25 -5.37
N GLU A 91 4.56 8.88 -5.18
CA GLU A 91 4.69 10.35 -5.10
C GLU A 91 4.48 10.99 -6.48
N LEU A 92 5.11 10.41 -7.50
CA LEU A 92 5.03 10.86 -8.90
C LEU A 92 3.63 10.74 -9.52
N LEU A 93 2.80 9.80 -9.05
CA LEU A 93 1.47 9.56 -9.62
C LEU A 93 0.47 10.70 -9.37
N GLY A 94 0.75 11.62 -8.43
CA GLY A 94 -0.12 12.77 -8.18
C GLY A 94 -1.54 12.38 -7.79
N VAL A 95 -1.68 11.51 -6.77
CA VAL A 95 -2.97 11.06 -6.24
C VAL A 95 -3.55 12.06 -5.24
N GLU A 96 -4.85 12.31 -5.37
CA GLU A 96 -5.66 13.18 -4.52
C GLU A 96 -6.86 12.42 -3.90
N PRO A 97 -7.42 12.91 -2.77
CA PRO A 97 -8.66 12.38 -2.22
C PRO A 97 -9.82 12.39 -3.22
N GLY A 98 -10.65 11.34 -3.20
CA GLY A 98 -11.83 11.22 -4.07
C GLY A 98 -11.55 10.59 -5.44
N LEU A 99 -10.29 10.33 -5.80
CA LEU A 99 -9.98 9.65 -7.06
C LEU A 99 -10.28 8.14 -7.02
N ARG A 100 -10.51 7.56 -8.21
CA ARG A 100 -10.45 6.11 -8.45
C ARG A 100 -9.03 5.78 -8.92
N VAL A 101 -8.32 4.99 -8.12
CA VAL A 101 -6.90 4.67 -8.33
C VAL A 101 -6.75 3.16 -8.45
N LEU A 102 -5.95 2.69 -9.40
CA LEU A 102 -5.56 1.30 -9.52
C LEU A 102 -4.07 1.13 -9.19
N ASP A 103 -3.76 0.22 -8.28
CA ASP A 103 -2.43 -0.37 -8.13
C ASP A 103 -2.50 -1.80 -8.69
N LEU A 104 -1.93 -2.00 -9.89
CA LEU A 104 -2.15 -3.22 -10.66
C LEU A 104 -1.34 -4.41 -10.14
N CYS A 105 -0.17 -4.14 -9.57
CA CYS A 105 0.80 -5.13 -9.08
C CYS A 105 1.10 -4.83 -7.61
N ALA A 106 0.06 -4.89 -6.79
CA ALA A 106 0.02 -4.19 -5.52
C ALA A 106 0.81 -4.86 -4.38
N ALA A 107 1.04 -6.17 -4.41
CA ALA A 107 1.66 -6.82 -3.26
C ALA A 107 3.16 -6.54 -3.16
N PRO A 108 3.72 -6.39 -1.93
CA PRO A 108 3.08 -6.65 -0.64
C PRO A 108 2.20 -5.50 -0.10
N GLY A 109 2.06 -4.39 -0.81
CA GLY A 109 1.19 -3.26 -0.43
C GLY A 109 1.93 -1.96 -0.09
N GLY A 110 3.24 -1.89 -0.30
CA GLY A 110 4.04 -0.69 0.02
C GLY A 110 3.53 0.55 -0.70
N LYS A 111 3.35 0.45 -2.03
CA LYS A 111 2.83 1.54 -2.85
C LYS A 111 1.32 1.75 -2.64
N SER A 112 0.52 0.68 -2.60
CA SER A 112 -0.93 0.78 -2.33
C SER A 112 -1.24 1.53 -1.02
N THR A 113 -0.49 1.24 0.05
CA THR A 113 -0.68 1.92 1.34
C THR A 113 -0.22 3.39 1.29
N GLN A 114 0.68 3.75 0.38
CA GLN A 114 1.08 5.14 0.13
C GLN A 114 -0.03 5.90 -0.59
N LEU A 115 -0.58 5.27 -1.63
CA LEU A 115 -1.70 5.82 -2.39
C LEU A 115 -2.90 6.02 -1.46
N ALA A 116 -3.25 5.03 -0.64
CA ALA A 116 -4.34 5.16 0.34
C ALA A 116 -4.14 6.32 1.33
N ALA A 117 -2.91 6.51 1.82
CA ALA A 117 -2.58 7.64 2.70
C ALA A 117 -2.80 9.00 2.01
N LYS A 118 -2.41 9.12 0.73
CA LYS A 118 -2.68 10.33 -0.08
C LYS A 118 -4.17 10.55 -0.33
N MET A 119 -4.94 9.47 -0.49
CA MET A 119 -6.40 9.52 -0.71
C MET A 119 -7.21 9.85 0.54
N ARG A 120 -6.61 9.80 1.74
CA ARG A 120 -7.26 10.15 3.03
C ARG A 120 -8.61 9.44 3.25
N GLY A 121 -8.70 8.17 2.84
CA GLY A 121 -9.90 7.36 2.98
C GLY A 121 -11.06 7.73 2.04
N GLN A 122 -10.84 8.60 1.05
CA GLN A 122 -11.86 9.03 0.08
C GLN A 122 -11.65 8.42 -1.31
N GLY A 123 -12.72 8.32 -2.10
CA GLY A 123 -12.68 7.67 -3.40
C GLY A 123 -12.48 6.14 -3.29
N LEU A 124 -11.89 5.53 -4.31
CA LEU A 124 -11.70 4.08 -4.37
C LEU A 124 -10.28 3.73 -4.80
N LEU A 125 -9.59 2.94 -3.97
CA LEU A 125 -8.33 2.30 -4.33
C LEU A 125 -8.57 0.83 -4.70
N VAL A 126 -8.30 0.45 -5.95
CA VAL A 126 -8.28 -0.96 -6.36
C VAL A 126 -6.85 -1.46 -6.26
N CYS A 127 -6.62 -2.48 -5.46
CA CYS A 127 -5.32 -3.14 -5.32
C CYS A 127 -5.40 -4.55 -5.91
N ASN A 128 -4.70 -4.80 -7.02
CA ASN A 128 -4.69 -6.09 -7.67
C ASN A 128 -3.38 -6.85 -7.41
N GLU A 129 -3.48 -8.16 -7.17
CA GLU A 129 -2.33 -9.05 -7.15
C GLU A 129 -2.75 -10.42 -7.68
N TYR A 130 -2.15 -10.84 -8.78
CA TYR A 130 -2.48 -12.11 -9.43
C TYR A 130 -2.11 -13.33 -8.57
N HIS A 131 -0.97 -13.28 -7.86
CA HIS A 131 -0.47 -14.41 -7.10
C HIS A 131 -1.19 -14.58 -5.75
N PRO A 132 -1.91 -15.70 -5.50
CA PRO A 132 -2.80 -15.85 -4.34
C PRO A 132 -2.13 -15.61 -2.98
N LYS A 133 -0.90 -16.13 -2.78
CA LYS A 133 -0.19 -15.97 -1.50
C LYS A 133 0.21 -14.50 -1.26
N ARG A 134 0.56 -13.77 -2.33
CA ARG A 134 0.96 -12.36 -2.24
C ARG A 134 -0.28 -11.48 -2.05
N ALA A 135 -1.40 -11.81 -2.69
CA ALA A 135 -2.67 -11.12 -2.52
C ALA A 135 -3.17 -11.20 -1.06
N LYS A 136 -2.94 -12.32 -0.39
CA LYS A 136 -3.22 -12.46 1.05
C LYS A 136 -2.36 -11.51 1.91
N ILE A 137 -1.07 -11.39 1.61
CA ILE A 137 -0.14 -10.46 2.31
C ILE A 137 -0.60 -9.01 2.07
N LEU A 138 -0.95 -8.67 0.83
CA LEU A 138 -1.51 -7.37 0.47
C LEU A 138 -2.76 -7.06 1.30
N SER A 139 -3.74 -7.98 1.36
CA SER A 139 -4.97 -7.79 2.15
C SER A 139 -4.68 -7.59 3.65
N GLN A 140 -3.69 -8.30 4.19
CA GLN A 140 -3.24 -8.12 5.58
C GLN A 140 -2.60 -6.75 5.82
N ASN A 141 -1.80 -6.24 4.87
CA ASN A 141 -1.24 -4.90 4.99
C ASN A 141 -2.30 -3.80 4.81
N VAL A 142 -3.29 -4.00 3.94
CA VAL A 142 -4.44 -3.10 3.80
C VAL A 142 -5.20 -2.99 5.13
N GLU A 143 -5.42 -4.12 5.81
CA GLU A 143 -5.98 -4.17 7.16
C GLU A 143 -5.12 -3.43 8.18
N ARG A 144 -3.84 -3.84 8.31
CA ARG A 144 -2.91 -3.28 9.29
C ARG A 144 -2.78 -1.77 9.17
N MET A 145 -2.76 -1.26 7.95
CA MET A 145 -2.59 0.16 7.63
C MET A 145 -3.90 0.97 7.71
N ALA A 146 -4.98 0.39 8.25
CA ALA A 146 -6.26 1.07 8.50
C ALA A 146 -6.91 1.64 7.24
N ILE A 147 -6.80 0.94 6.11
CA ILE A 147 -7.33 1.42 4.83
C ILE A 147 -8.77 0.95 4.67
N SER A 148 -9.72 1.90 4.62
CA SER A 148 -11.16 1.61 4.51
C SER A 148 -11.72 1.68 3.09
N ASN A 149 -11.04 2.39 2.18
CA ASN A 149 -11.52 2.66 0.82
C ASN A 149 -10.86 1.77 -0.25
N ALA A 150 -10.38 0.58 0.13
CA ALA A 150 -9.69 -0.34 -0.77
C ALA A 150 -10.54 -1.55 -1.19
N LEU A 151 -10.52 -1.85 -2.49
CA LEU A 151 -10.97 -3.11 -3.07
C LEU A 151 -9.75 -3.96 -3.45
N VAL A 152 -9.56 -5.09 -2.76
CA VAL A 152 -8.45 -6.01 -3.03
C VAL A 152 -8.92 -7.14 -3.94
N LEU A 153 -8.30 -7.25 -5.10
CA LEU A 153 -8.62 -8.22 -6.15
C LEU A 153 -7.47 -9.19 -6.41
N GLN A 154 -7.82 -10.37 -6.93
CA GLN A 154 -6.88 -11.34 -7.47
C GLN A 154 -7.26 -11.69 -8.91
N GLU A 155 -6.98 -10.76 -9.82
CA GLU A 155 -7.34 -10.85 -11.23
C GLU A 155 -6.11 -10.69 -12.14
N THR A 156 -6.27 -11.11 -13.39
CA THR A 156 -5.29 -10.79 -14.43
C THR A 156 -5.54 -9.38 -14.98
N PRO A 157 -4.50 -8.68 -15.49
CA PRO A 157 -4.67 -7.38 -16.12
C PRO A 157 -5.73 -7.37 -17.24
N GLU A 158 -5.79 -8.41 -18.06
CA GLU A 158 -6.76 -8.52 -19.18
C GLU A 158 -8.21 -8.55 -18.68
N ARG A 159 -8.46 -9.23 -17.55
CA ARG A 159 -9.79 -9.28 -16.95
C ARG A 159 -10.18 -7.94 -16.36
N LEU A 160 -9.24 -7.23 -15.75
CA LEU A 160 -9.47 -5.89 -15.21
C LEU A 160 -9.69 -4.85 -16.31
N ALA A 161 -8.92 -4.90 -17.40
CA ALA A 161 -9.09 -4.09 -18.60
C ALA A 161 -10.49 -4.20 -19.19
N LYS A 162 -10.96 -5.43 -19.41
CA LYS A 162 -12.32 -5.71 -19.88
C LYS A 162 -13.40 -5.27 -18.90
N ARG A 163 -13.12 -5.37 -17.60
CA ARG A 163 -14.09 -5.04 -16.55
C ARG A 163 -14.21 -3.53 -16.32
N PHE A 164 -13.10 -2.80 -16.39
CA PHE A 164 -12.97 -1.41 -16.00
C PHE A 164 -12.39 -0.54 -17.13
N PRO A 165 -12.96 -0.60 -18.36
CA PRO A 165 -12.43 0.12 -19.49
C PRO A 165 -12.51 1.63 -19.22
N GLY A 166 -11.35 2.29 -19.20
CA GLY A 166 -11.22 3.71 -19.01
C GLY A 166 -11.84 4.26 -17.72
N TRP A 167 -11.83 3.50 -16.63
CA TRP A 167 -12.55 3.89 -15.42
C TRP A 167 -11.71 4.62 -14.37
N PHE A 168 -10.42 4.31 -14.29
CA PHE A 168 -9.52 4.83 -13.26
C PHE A 168 -8.99 6.21 -13.62
N HIS A 169 -8.85 7.11 -12.64
CA HIS A 169 -8.21 8.42 -12.84
C HIS A 169 -6.68 8.32 -12.80
N ARG A 170 -6.15 7.31 -12.10
CA ARG A 170 -4.73 7.06 -11.88
C ARG A 170 -4.47 5.56 -11.89
N VAL A 171 -3.42 5.14 -12.57
CA VAL A 171 -2.97 3.74 -12.59
C VAL A 171 -1.49 3.70 -12.25
N LEU A 172 -1.14 2.87 -11.28
CA LEU A 172 0.23 2.53 -10.93
C LEU A 172 0.54 1.13 -11.44
N VAL A 173 1.62 1.01 -12.21
CA VAL A 173 2.17 -0.25 -12.70
C VAL A 173 3.59 -0.40 -12.18
N ASP A 174 3.73 -1.02 -11.01
CA ASP A 174 5.01 -1.47 -10.48
C ASP A 174 5.33 -2.86 -11.03
N ALA A 175 5.97 -2.89 -12.19
CA ALA A 175 6.07 -4.11 -12.98
C ALA A 175 7.01 -5.14 -12.32
N PRO A 176 6.67 -6.44 -12.39
CA PRO A 176 7.64 -7.50 -12.19
C PRO A 176 8.83 -7.29 -13.13
N CYS A 177 10.03 -7.27 -12.58
CA CYS A 177 11.26 -6.98 -13.31
C CYS A 177 12.40 -7.90 -12.84
N SER A 178 13.55 -7.84 -13.51
CA SER A 178 14.76 -8.60 -13.12
C SER A 178 15.22 -8.31 -11.68
N GLY A 179 14.85 -7.15 -11.15
CA GLY A 179 15.09 -6.78 -9.76
C GLY A 179 16.55 -6.48 -9.45
N GLU A 180 17.29 -5.83 -10.35
CA GLU A 180 18.71 -5.57 -10.18
C GLU A 180 19.03 -4.57 -9.06
N GLY A 181 18.14 -3.60 -8.82
CA GLY A 181 18.15 -2.75 -7.61
C GLY A 181 17.88 -3.56 -6.35
N MET A 182 17.30 -4.74 -6.50
CA MET A 182 17.07 -5.72 -5.45
C MET A 182 18.17 -6.79 -5.40
N PHE A 183 19.29 -6.71 -6.12
CA PHE A 183 20.41 -7.66 -5.91
C PHE A 183 20.96 -7.66 -4.48
N ARG A 184 20.67 -6.62 -3.70
CA ARG A 184 20.94 -6.56 -2.25
C ARG A 184 19.84 -7.22 -1.40
N LYS A 185 18.77 -7.76 -2.01
CA LYS A 185 17.56 -8.28 -1.36
C LYS A 185 16.96 -9.56 -1.97
N GLU A 186 16.75 -9.71 -3.29
CA GLU A 186 16.19 -10.89 -4.00
C GLU A 186 16.10 -10.65 -5.54
N THR A 187 16.02 -11.71 -6.37
CA THR A 187 15.84 -11.65 -7.85
C THR A 187 14.43 -12.10 -8.28
N ALA A 188 13.84 -11.45 -9.30
CA ALA A 188 12.52 -11.81 -9.85
C ALA A 188 12.55 -11.97 -11.39
N ALA A 189 11.52 -12.63 -11.93
CA ALA A 189 11.38 -12.93 -13.37
C ALA A 189 10.42 -11.95 -14.07
N LEU A 190 10.67 -11.73 -15.36
CA LEU A 190 10.05 -10.73 -16.24
C LEU A 190 8.91 -11.30 -17.09
N GLU A 191 7.83 -10.54 -17.24
CA GLU A 191 6.82 -10.73 -18.29
C GLU A 191 6.50 -9.39 -18.95
N ASP A 192 6.27 -9.44 -20.27
CA ASP A 192 6.15 -8.28 -21.15
C ASP A 192 4.92 -7.43 -20.85
N TRP A 193 5.16 -6.13 -20.86
CA TRP A 193 4.22 -5.09 -20.56
C TRP A 193 3.22 -4.92 -21.73
N SER A 194 1.92 -4.85 -21.41
CA SER A 194 0.86 -5.35 -22.30
C SER A 194 -0.20 -4.30 -22.69
N PRO A 195 -0.88 -4.44 -23.85
CA PRO A 195 -1.92 -3.51 -24.34
C PRO A 195 -3.08 -3.26 -23.36
N GLU A 196 -3.35 -4.21 -22.47
CA GLU A 196 -4.44 -4.19 -21.48
C GLU A 196 -4.34 -2.99 -20.52
N LEU A 197 -3.12 -2.50 -20.26
CA LEU A 197 -2.90 -1.32 -19.44
C LEU A 197 -3.59 -0.07 -19.99
N VAL A 198 -3.62 0.07 -21.31
CA VAL A 198 -4.26 1.20 -22.01
C VAL A 198 -5.77 1.17 -21.87
N GLU A 199 -6.34 -0.03 -21.95
CA GLU A 199 -7.78 -0.23 -21.85
C GLU A 199 -8.30 0.18 -20.47
N MET A 200 -7.52 -0.01 -19.39
CA MET A 200 -7.91 0.42 -18.03
C MET A 200 -7.90 1.94 -17.83
N CYS A 201 -7.32 2.72 -18.75
CA CYS A 201 -7.03 4.14 -18.51
C CYS A 201 -8.09 5.12 -19.07
N ALA A 202 -8.65 5.99 -18.21
CA ALA A 202 -9.67 7.02 -18.48
C ALA A 202 -9.15 8.28 -19.21
N ARG A 203 -10.06 9.25 -19.44
CA ARG A 203 -9.75 10.61 -19.92
C ARG A 203 -8.80 11.33 -18.97
N ARG A 204 -7.77 12.00 -19.53
CA ARG A 204 -6.86 12.89 -18.78
C ARG A 204 -6.33 12.23 -17.51
N GLN A 205 -5.74 11.07 -17.73
CA GLN A 205 -5.19 10.23 -16.69
C GLN A 205 -3.68 10.33 -16.66
N ALA A 206 -3.11 10.21 -15.46
CA ALA A 206 -1.71 9.85 -15.26
C ALA A 206 -1.57 8.35 -14.98
N LEU A 207 -0.63 7.71 -15.65
CA LEU A 207 -0.12 6.38 -15.38
C LEU A 207 1.32 6.52 -14.90
N VAL A 208 1.69 5.81 -13.84
CA VAL A 208 3.10 5.66 -13.47
C VAL A 208 3.52 4.23 -13.74
N TYR A 209 4.49 4.08 -14.63
CA TYR A 209 5.25 2.85 -14.81
C TYR A 209 6.48 2.90 -13.91
N SER A 210 6.79 1.82 -13.20
CA SER A 210 8.01 1.75 -12.41
C SER A 210 8.58 0.34 -12.30
N THR A 211 9.90 0.26 -12.13
CA THR A 211 10.64 -1.00 -11.94
C THR A 211 11.69 -0.81 -10.84
N CYS A 212 12.20 -1.91 -10.27
CA CYS A 212 13.37 -1.91 -9.38
C CYS A 212 14.61 -2.51 -10.05
N THR A 213 14.80 -2.24 -11.34
CA THR A 213 15.95 -2.68 -12.14
C THR A 213 16.75 -1.51 -12.70
N PHE A 214 17.90 -1.80 -13.31
CA PHE A 214 18.72 -0.84 -14.03
C PHE A 214 18.83 -1.18 -15.53
N ALA A 215 18.12 -2.21 -16.00
CA ALA A 215 18.16 -2.65 -17.39
C ALA A 215 17.41 -1.67 -18.31
N PRO A 216 18.10 -1.01 -19.27
CA PRO A 216 17.45 -0.10 -20.22
C PRO A 216 16.31 -0.77 -21.00
N GLN A 217 16.40 -2.08 -21.24
CA GLN A 217 15.37 -2.83 -21.95
C GLN A 217 14.04 -2.87 -21.19
N GLU A 218 14.11 -2.96 -19.85
CA GLU A 218 12.96 -2.99 -18.96
C GLU A 218 12.50 -1.57 -18.59
N ASP A 219 13.36 -0.57 -18.72
CA ASP A 219 13.09 0.81 -18.35
C ASP A 219 12.68 1.63 -19.60
N GLU A 220 13.62 2.38 -20.19
CA GLU A 220 13.34 3.25 -21.34
C GLU A 220 12.87 2.47 -22.56
N GLY A 221 13.39 1.27 -22.79
CA GLY A 221 13.00 0.41 -23.91
C GLY A 221 11.53 -0.01 -23.83
N ALA A 222 11.05 -0.35 -22.64
CA ALA A 222 9.65 -0.69 -22.42
C ALA A 222 8.73 0.52 -22.64
N VAL A 223 9.13 1.69 -22.11
CA VAL A 223 8.38 2.94 -22.30
C VAL A 223 8.39 3.40 -23.76
N ALA A 224 9.52 3.31 -24.46
CA ALA A 224 9.59 3.63 -25.89
C ALA A 224 8.69 2.70 -26.72
N ALA A 225 8.73 1.39 -26.45
CA ALA A 225 7.87 0.42 -27.12
C ALA A 225 6.38 0.68 -26.86
N PHE A 226 6.02 1.17 -25.66
CA PHE A 226 4.66 1.61 -25.36
C PHE A 226 4.22 2.76 -26.25
N LEU A 227 4.97 3.85 -26.22
CA LEU A 227 4.59 5.11 -26.85
C LEU A 227 4.50 4.94 -28.37
N ALA A 228 5.32 4.05 -28.93
CA ALA A 228 5.21 3.66 -30.34
C ALA A 228 3.88 2.95 -30.68
N ARG A 229 3.31 2.18 -29.75
CA ARG A 229 2.03 1.47 -29.93
C ARG A 229 0.82 2.30 -29.50
N HIS A 230 1.03 3.28 -28.64
CA HIS A 230 -0.02 4.06 -27.99
C HIS A 230 0.26 5.57 -28.12
N PRO A 231 0.09 6.14 -29.33
CA PRO A 231 0.39 7.54 -29.62
C PRO A 231 -0.53 8.53 -28.86
N GLU A 232 -1.59 8.05 -28.23
CA GLU A 232 -2.44 8.84 -27.33
C GLU A 232 -1.79 9.09 -25.96
N PHE A 233 -0.66 8.45 -25.65
CA PHE A 233 0.13 8.72 -24.45
C PHE A 233 1.35 9.57 -24.77
N GLU A 234 1.70 10.42 -23.82
CA GLU A 234 2.93 11.22 -23.82
C GLU A 234 3.60 11.14 -22.43
N ILE A 235 4.90 11.40 -22.38
CA ILE A 235 5.63 11.50 -21.11
C ILE A 235 5.29 12.86 -20.47
N GLU A 236 4.87 12.82 -19.21
CA GLU A 236 4.61 14.02 -18.42
C GLU A 236 5.92 14.62 -17.89
N VAL A 237 6.15 15.89 -18.19
CA VAL A 237 7.34 16.61 -17.73
C VAL A 237 7.11 17.12 -16.32
N LEU A 238 7.83 16.55 -15.34
CA LEU A 238 7.77 16.97 -13.94
C LEU A 238 9.12 17.51 -13.48
N ASP A 239 9.08 18.54 -12.64
CA ASP A 239 10.26 19.06 -11.96
C ASP A 239 10.52 18.25 -10.68
N VAL A 240 11.45 17.29 -10.77
CA VAL A 240 11.78 16.37 -9.68
C VAL A 240 13.30 16.34 -9.49
N PRO A 241 13.86 17.30 -8.72
CA PRO A 241 15.30 17.56 -8.71
C PRO A 241 16.13 16.46 -8.01
N TRP A 242 15.48 15.49 -7.37
CA TRP A 242 16.15 14.44 -6.61
C TRP A 242 16.55 13.23 -7.45
N PHE A 243 16.00 13.07 -8.64
CA PHE A 243 16.18 11.89 -9.48
C PHE A 243 16.97 12.24 -10.74
N SER A 244 17.77 11.29 -11.22
CA SER A 244 18.44 11.47 -12.51
C SER A 244 17.44 11.35 -13.65
N PRO A 245 17.68 12.01 -14.79
CA PRO A 245 16.90 11.75 -16.00
C PRO A 245 17.13 10.33 -16.51
N GLY A 246 16.16 9.80 -17.24
CA GLY A 246 16.33 8.63 -18.10
C GLY A 246 17.20 8.92 -19.32
N ASP A 247 17.46 7.88 -20.12
CA ASP A 247 18.27 8.00 -21.33
C ASP A 247 17.45 8.48 -22.54
N GLY A 248 17.54 9.77 -22.84
CA GLY A 248 16.91 10.38 -24.02
C GLY A 248 17.45 9.88 -25.37
N ALA A 249 18.61 9.20 -25.41
CA ALA A 249 19.13 8.61 -26.65
C ALA A 249 18.29 7.40 -27.12
N VAL A 250 17.53 6.78 -26.21
CA VAL A 250 16.65 5.64 -26.52
C VAL A 250 15.38 6.08 -27.26
N GLY A 251 14.95 7.33 -27.07
CA GLY A 251 13.76 7.87 -27.73
C GLY A 251 13.30 9.21 -27.16
N PRO A 252 12.46 9.95 -27.90
CA PRO A 252 12.07 11.31 -27.55
C PRO A 252 11.30 11.38 -26.23
N GLY A 253 11.67 12.32 -25.36
CA GLY A 253 11.03 12.58 -24.08
C GLY A 253 11.46 11.65 -22.94
N LEU A 254 12.26 10.61 -23.22
CA LEU A 254 12.72 9.67 -22.19
C LEU A 254 13.68 10.32 -21.18
N GLU A 255 14.30 11.44 -21.54
CA GLU A 255 15.03 12.32 -20.62
C GLU A 255 14.15 12.90 -19.50
N HIS A 256 12.82 12.89 -19.66
CA HIS A 256 11.85 13.31 -18.64
C HIS A 256 11.37 12.15 -17.75
N THR A 257 11.86 10.94 -17.97
CA THR A 257 11.68 9.81 -17.04
C THR A 257 12.74 9.85 -15.94
N PHE A 258 12.56 9.07 -14.87
CA PHE A 258 13.35 9.18 -13.66
C PHE A 258 14.11 7.91 -13.34
N ARG A 259 15.42 8.04 -13.14
CA ARG A 259 16.30 7.00 -12.60
C ARG A 259 16.80 7.36 -11.20
N LEU A 260 16.54 6.47 -10.26
CA LEU A 260 16.99 6.57 -8.88
C LEU A 260 18.22 5.69 -8.72
N TRP A 261 19.40 6.28 -8.85
CA TRP A 261 20.66 5.54 -8.80
C TRP A 261 21.24 5.46 -7.38
N PRO A 262 21.69 4.28 -6.91
CA PRO A 262 22.19 4.09 -5.55
C PRO A 262 23.50 4.83 -5.24
N HIS A 263 24.26 5.26 -6.26
CA HIS A 263 25.42 6.13 -6.07
C HIS A 263 25.08 7.61 -5.95
N LYS A 264 23.95 8.05 -6.50
CA LYS A 264 23.49 9.46 -6.52
C LYS A 264 22.53 9.81 -5.40
N LEU A 265 21.81 8.83 -4.87
CA LEU A 265 20.92 9.01 -3.73
C LEU A 265 21.03 7.83 -2.74
N ARG A 266 20.50 8.02 -1.54
CA ARG A 266 20.46 6.96 -0.51
C ARG A 266 19.22 6.10 -0.67
N GLY A 267 19.28 5.15 -1.60
CA GLY A 267 18.23 4.19 -1.94
C GLY A 267 18.84 2.97 -2.65
N GLU A 268 18.03 1.94 -2.90
CA GLU A 268 18.49 0.69 -3.52
C GLU A 268 18.49 0.75 -5.05
N GLY A 269 17.55 1.46 -5.65
CA GLY A 269 17.45 1.61 -7.11
C GLY A 269 16.01 1.51 -7.61
N HIS A 270 15.59 2.45 -8.44
CA HIS A 270 14.25 2.45 -9.04
C HIS A 270 14.24 3.21 -10.37
N TYR A 271 13.33 2.85 -11.27
CA TYR A 271 12.98 3.63 -12.45
C TYR A 271 11.51 4.04 -12.38
N ALA A 272 11.16 5.22 -12.87
CA ALA A 272 9.78 5.65 -12.99
C ALA A 272 9.55 6.52 -14.24
N ALA A 273 8.46 6.26 -14.95
CA ALA A 273 7.96 7.10 -16.03
C ALA A 273 6.51 7.52 -15.73
N VAL A 274 6.23 8.82 -15.80
CA VAL A 274 4.88 9.36 -15.67
C VAL A 274 4.34 9.61 -17.06
N LEU A 275 3.26 8.92 -17.41
CA LEU A 275 2.65 8.97 -18.74
C LEU A 275 1.26 9.57 -18.63
N ARG A 276 0.91 10.45 -19.55
CA ARG A 276 -0.39 11.10 -19.61
C ARG A 276 -1.14 10.64 -20.85
N LYS A 277 -2.39 10.18 -20.68
CA LYS A 277 -3.28 9.83 -21.78
C LYS A 277 -4.09 11.05 -22.23
N GLY A 278 -4.18 11.27 -23.55
CA GLY A 278 -5.06 12.23 -24.19
C GLY A 278 -6.56 11.99 -23.92
N ALA A 279 -7.43 12.86 -24.42
CA ALA A 279 -8.87 12.77 -24.17
C ALA A 279 -9.54 11.67 -25.03
N GLY A 280 -10.32 10.77 -24.41
CA GLY A 280 -11.16 9.74 -25.09
C GLY A 280 -12.25 9.17 -24.19
N GLU A 281 -13.47 8.89 -24.66
CA GLU A 281 -14.63 8.60 -23.78
C GLU A 281 -14.56 7.22 -23.11
N ALA A 282 -15.05 7.10 -21.87
CA ALA A 282 -15.16 5.81 -21.19
C ALA A 282 -16.50 5.73 -20.43
N ALA A 283 -17.20 4.60 -20.59
CA ALA A 283 -18.42 4.33 -19.86
C ALA A 283 -18.10 3.82 -18.45
N PRO A 284 -18.79 4.29 -17.40
CA PRO A 284 -18.59 3.75 -16.06
C PRO A 284 -18.98 2.26 -16.03
N PRO A 285 -18.26 1.42 -15.26
CA PRO A 285 -18.69 0.06 -15.01
C PRO A 285 -20.04 0.07 -14.28
N PRO A 286 -20.84 -1.01 -14.40
CA PRO A 286 -22.07 -1.18 -13.63
C PRO A 286 -21.83 -0.91 -12.14
N ALA A 287 -22.64 -0.01 -11.58
CA ALA A 287 -22.61 0.28 -10.16
C ALA A 287 -23.09 -0.92 -9.34
N PHE A 288 -22.57 -1.06 -8.12
CA PHE A 288 -23.08 -2.06 -7.18
C PHE A 288 -24.57 -1.78 -6.88
N ALA A 289 -25.44 -2.70 -7.29
CA ALA A 289 -26.84 -2.40 -7.56
C ALA A 289 -27.72 -2.19 -6.31
N ARG A 290 -27.38 -2.78 -5.15
CA ARG A 290 -28.14 -2.60 -3.89
C ARG A 290 -27.25 -2.76 -2.66
N PRO A 291 -26.93 -1.69 -1.91
CA PRO A 291 -26.29 -1.84 -0.60
C PRO A 291 -27.20 -2.59 0.36
N ASP A 292 -26.61 -3.41 1.22
CA ASP A 292 -27.34 -4.09 2.28
C ASP A 292 -27.72 -3.11 3.41
N ARG A 293 -28.63 -3.51 4.29
CA ARG A 293 -28.84 -2.83 5.57
C ARG A 293 -27.99 -3.50 6.64
N LEU A 294 -27.25 -2.70 7.40
CA LEU A 294 -26.48 -3.22 8.53
C LEU A 294 -27.41 -3.92 9.55
N PRO A 295 -26.98 -5.04 10.13
CA PRO A 295 -27.84 -5.85 10.98
C PRO A 295 -27.98 -5.24 12.38
N ALA A 296 -29.09 -5.50 13.08
CA ALA A 296 -29.35 -4.95 14.41
C ALA A 296 -28.22 -5.20 15.46
N PRO A 297 -27.54 -6.38 15.50
CA PRO A 297 -26.37 -6.56 16.35
C PRO A 297 -25.23 -5.58 16.08
N TRP A 298 -25.01 -5.19 14.81
CA TRP A 298 -24.05 -4.13 14.48
C TRP A 298 -24.51 -2.78 15.02
N GLU A 299 -25.77 -2.40 14.80
CA GLU A 299 -26.31 -1.10 15.27
C GLU A 299 -26.18 -0.98 16.80
N ALA A 300 -26.43 -2.06 17.54
CA ALA A 300 -26.24 -2.10 18.99
C ALA A 300 -24.76 -1.97 19.40
N PHE A 301 -23.86 -2.70 18.73
CA PHE A 301 -22.41 -2.60 18.95
C PHE A 301 -21.88 -1.19 18.66
N ALA A 302 -22.28 -0.60 17.53
CA ALA A 302 -21.85 0.72 17.12
C ALA A 302 -22.33 1.79 18.11
N ARG A 303 -23.58 1.69 18.60
CA ARG A 303 -24.11 2.61 19.62
C ARG A 303 -23.37 2.49 20.95
N ASP A 304 -23.14 1.27 21.43
CA ASP A 304 -22.46 0.99 22.71
C ASP A 304 -21.00 1.51 22.72
N LEU A 305 -20.31 1.47 21.59
CA LEU A 305 -18.94 1.96 21.46
C LEU A 305 -18.82 3.36 20.85
N GLY A 306 -19.92 3.97 20.42
CA GLY A 306 -19.90 5.28 19.73
C GLY A 306 -19.20 5.23 18.36
N VAL A 307 -19.26 4.11 17.65
CA VAL A 307 -18.66 3.95 16.32
C VAL A 307 -19.51 4.68 15.29
N GLN A 308 -18.87 5.54 14.50
CA GLN A 308 -19.47 6.24 13.37
C GLN A 308 -18.75 5.83 12.09
N LEU A 309 -19.51 5.50 11.05
CA LEU A 309 -18.97 5.20 9.73
C LEU A 309 -19.12 6.44 8.82
N PRO A 310 -18.14 6.71 7.95
CA PRO A 310 -18.25 7.76 6.94
C PRO A 310 -19.28 7.36 5.88
N ALA A 311 -19.51 8.23 4.88
CA ALA A 311 -20.29 7.88 3.70
C ALA A 311 -19.75 6.59 3.06
N GLY A 312 -20.67 5.72 2.63
CA GLY A 312 -20.33 4.38 2.13
C GLY A 312 -21.54 3.47 2.07
N LYS A 313 -21.27 2.20 1.80
CA LYS A 313 -22.28 1.17 1.53
C LYS A 313 -22.01 -0.05 2.38
N ALA A 314 -23.03 -0.59 3.04
CA ALA A 314 -22.90 -1.89 3.69
C ALA A 314 -22.95 -3.00 2.64
N LEU A 315 -22.12 -4.03 2.87
CA LEU A 315 -22.04 -5.21 2.03
C LEU A 315 -21.88 -6.45 2.91
N ALA A 316 -22.77 -7.42 2.76
CA ALA A 316 -22.56 -8.77 3.26
C ALA A 316 -21.73 -9.56 2.25
N PHE A 317 -20.58 -10.09 2.68
CA PHE A 317 -19.72 -10.93 1.85
C PHE A 317 -19.35 -12.20 2.62
N GLY A 318 -20.03 -13.30 2.29
CA GLY A 318 -20.00 -14.51 3.11
C GLY A 318 -20.59 -14.26 4.51
N PRO A 319 -19.94 -14.69 5.60
CA PRO A 319 -20.43 -14.46 6.96
C PRO A 319 -20.06 -13.07 7.53
N SER A 320 -19.22 -12.31 6.82
CA SER A 320 -18.68 -11.03 7.27
C SER A 320 -19.42 -9.85 6.66
N TRP A 321 -19.51 -8.79 7.45
CA TRP A 321 -20.04 -7.49 7.06
C TRP A 321 -18.89 -6.53 6.75
N PHE A 322 -19.01 -5.82 5.65
CA PHE A 322 -18.06 -4.82 5.18
C PHE A 322 -18.72 -3.45 5.04
N TRP A 323 -17.93 -2.41 5.18
CA TRP A 323 -18.25 -1.04 4.80
C TRP A 323 -17.42 -0.67 3.57
N ALA A 324 -18.09 -0.60 2.42
CA ALA A 324 -17.50 -0.33 1.13
C ALA A 324 -17.54 1.18 0.80
N PRO A 325 -16.58 1.69 0.01
CA PRO A 325 -16.64 3.05 -0.53
C PRO A 325 -17.86 3.23 -1.47
N GLU A 326 -18.32 4.46 -1.64
CA GLU A 326 -19.51 4.76 -2.46
C GLU A 326 -19.31 4.37 -3.93
N GLU A 327 -18.09 4.49 -4.42
CA GLU A 327 -17.68 4.19 -5.79
C GLU A 327 -17.45 2.70 -6.05
N LEU A 328 -17.74 1.81 -5.07
CA LEU A 328 -17.58 0.37 -5.25
C LEU A 328 -18.37 -0.11 -6.49
N PRO A 329 -17.71 -0.78 -7.45
CA PRO A 329 -18.36 -1.29 -8.65
C PRO A 329 -19.12 -2.58 -8.33
N ASP A 330 -19.92 -3.06 -9.27
CA ASP A 330 -20.42 -4.43 -9.18
C ASP A 330 -19.25 -5.44 -9.11
N LEU A 331 -19.37 -6.41 -8.21
CA LEU A 331 -18.31 -7.37 -7.90
C LEU A 331 -18.53 -8.74 -8.57
N THR A 332 -19.64 -8.91 -9.28
CA THR A 332 -20.04 -10.18 -9.88
C THR A 332 -18.94 -10.72 -10.80
N GLY A 333 -18.51 -11.96 -10.53
CA GLY A 333 -17.48 -12.65 -11.33
C GLY A 333 -16.03 -12.24 -11.04
N LEU A 334 -15.79 -11.34 -10.08
CA LEU A 334 -14.45 -10.97 -9.62
C LEU A 334 -14.01 -11.83 -8.42
N ARG A 335 -12.72 -12.15 -8.37
CA ARG A 335 -12.03 -12.76 -7.23
C ARG A 335 -11.68 -11.68 -6.22
N VAL A 336 -12.61 -11.42 -5.32
CA VAL A 336 -12.49 -10.38 -4.30
C VAL A 336 -11.93 -10.96 -3.00
N LEU A 337 -10.87 -10.37 -2.49
CA LEU A 337 -10.32 -10.69 -1.16
C LEU A 337 -10.89 -9.78 -0.08
N ARG A 338 -11.13 -8.50 -0.40
CA ARG A 338 -11.60 -7.49 0.55
C ARG A 338 -12.33 -6.37 -0.21
N PRO A 339 -13.66 -6.19 -0.02
CA PRO A 339 -14.43 -5.10 -0.62
C PRO A 339 -14.64 -3.92 0.34
N GLY A 340 -13.55 -3.35 0.89
CA GLY A 340 -13.59 -2.26 1.86
C GLY A 340 -13.22 -2.65 3.30
N LEU A 341 -13.70 -1.87 4.27
CA LEU A 341 -13.44 -2.07 5.69
C LEU A 341 -14.24 -3.26 6.22
N GLU A 342 -13.58 -4.30 6.74
CA GLU A 342 -14.29 -5.38 7.42
C GLU A 342 -14.78 -4.90 8.80
N LEU A 343 -16.09 -4.97 9.04
CA LEU A 343 -16.72 -4.58 10.29
C LEU A 343 -16.72 -5.73 11.29
N GLY A 344 -17.03 -6.94 10.84
CA GLY A 344 -17.17 -8.11 11.71
C GLY A 344 -18.25 -9.09 11.27
N GLN A 345 -18.69 -9.94 12.18
CA GLN A 345 -19.65 -11.02 11.93
C GLN A 345 -20.79 -11.01 12.94
N CYS A 346 -21.98 -11.41 12.50
CA CYS A 346 -23.10 -11.67 13.41
C CYS A 346 -23.08 -13.13 13.88
N ARG A 347 -23.26 -13.34 15.19
CA ARG A 347 -23.44 -14.66 15.81
C ARG A 347 -24.69 -14.63 16.69
N GLY A 348 -25.83 -14.99 16.11
CA GLY A 348 -27.14 -14.76 16.72
C GLY A 348 -27.35 -13.26 16.96
N GLU A 349 -27.69 -12.90 18.19
CA GLU A 349 -27.93 -11.50 18.60
C GLU A 349 -26.65 -10.72 18.92
N ARG A 350 -25.47 -11.34 18.77
CA ARG A 350 -24.19 -10.72 19.15
C ARG A 350 -23.38 -10.36 17.90
N PHE A 351 -22.75 -9.18 17.95
CA PHE A 351 -21.76 -8.77 16.97
C PHE A 351 -20.34 -9.10 17.46
N LEU A 352 -19.55 -9.74 16.59
CA LEU A 352 -18.14 -10.02 16.77
C LEU A 352 -17.35 -9.07 15.85
N PRO A 353 -16.73 -8.00 16.38
CA PRO A 353 -16.03 -7.02 15.56
C PRO A 353 -14.76 -7.62 14.95
N ALA A 354 -14.47 -7.21 13.72
CA ALA A 354 -13.25 -7.57 13.01
C ALA A 354 -12.04 -6.78 13.56
N HIS A 355 -10.85 -7.34 13.35
CA HIS A 355 -9.61 -6.66 13.69
C HIS A 355 -9.38 -5.41 12.84
N ALA A 356 -9.75 -5.45 11.56
CA ALA A 356 -9.74 -4.29 10.66
C ALA A 356 -10.48 -3.08 11.25
N LEU A 357 -11.66 -3.31 11.85
CA LEU A 357 -12.41 -2.24 12.50
C LEU A 357 -11.65 -1.64 13.69
N ALA A 358 -11.00 -2.46 14.54
CA ALA A 358 -10.17 -1.91 15.63
C ALA A 358 -9.08 -1.01 15.08
N LEU A 359 -8.32 -1.48 14.08
CA LEU A 359 -7.20 -0.73 13.51
C LEU A 359 -7.65 0.56 12.81
N TRP A 360 -8.84 0.58 12.23
CA TRP A 360 -9.42 1.75 11.58
C TRP A 360 -9.93 2.81 12.56
N LEU A 361 -10.47 2.41 13.71
CA LEU A 361 -10.99 3.35 14.70
C LEU A 361 -9.88 4.23 15.28
N SER A 362 -10.14 5.53 15.37
CA SER A 362 -9.28 6.48 16.11
C SER A 362 -9.60 6.52 17.59
N ASN A 363 -10.86 6.25 17.98
CA ASN A 363 -11.32 6.17 19.35
C ASN A 363 -12.54 5.24 19.49
N ALA A 364 -12.93 4.99 20.74
CA ALA A 364 -14.20 4.36 21.08
C ALA A 364 -14.63 4.81 22.49
N SER A 365 -15.90 4.65 22.83
CA SER A 365 -16.44 4.99 24.16
C SER A 365 -15.82 4.16 25.29
N ARG A 366 -15.23 3.01 24.96
CA ARG A 366 -14.47 2.17 25.90
C ARG A 366 -13.12 1.79 25.30
N THR A 367 -12.05 2.24 25.95
CA THR A 367 -10.67 1.97 25.55
C THR A 367 -9.85 1.40 26.71
N TRP A 368 -8.82 0.62 26.39
CA TRP A 368 -7.78 0.20 27.32
C TRP A 368 -6.42 0.52 26.70
N SER A 369 -5.68 1.46 27.30
CA SER A 369 -4.42 1.94 26.73
C SER A 369 -3.22 1.23 27.35
N LEU A 370 -2.39 0.68 26.48
CA LEU A 370 -1.12 0.06 26.81
C LEU A 370 0.01 1.08 26.61
N ASP A 371 1.01 0.99 27.47
CA ASP A 371 2.28 1.68 27.27
C ASP A 371 3.04 1.03 26.09
N PRO A 372 3.42 1.77 25.03
CA PRO A 372 4.21 1.24 23.92
C PRO A 372 5.56 0.65 24.32
N LEU A 373 6.13 1.10 25.45
CA LEU A 373 7.40 0.61 26.00
C LEU A 373 7.17 -0.42 27.14
N GLY A 374 5.92 -0.63 27.52
CA GLY A 374 5.55 -1.52 28.62
C GLY A 374 5.44 -2.99 28.20
N PRO A 375 5.61 -3.92 29.16
CA PRO A 375 5.52 -5.36 28.87
C PRO A 375 4.11 -5.80 28.49
N GLU A 376 3.06 -5.06 28.89
CA GLU A 376 1.68 -5.40 28.59
C GLU A 376 1.35 -5.36 27.09
N ALA A 377 1.99 -4.47 26.33
CA ALA A 377 1.84 -4.43 24.87
C ALA A 377 2.33 -5.73 24.22
N ALA A 378 3.50 -6.22 24.65
CA ALA A 378 4.05 -7.49 24.18
C ALA A 378 3.15 -8.69 24.56
N ARG A 379 2.65 -8.72 25.80
CA ARG A 379 1.72 -9.76 26.29
C ARG A 379 0.41 -9.77 25.50
N TYR A 380 -0.16 -8.60 25.23
CA TYR A 380 -1.35 -8.48 24.39
C TYR A 380 -1.09 -9.00 22.97
N LEU A 381 0.03 -8.63 22.35
CA LEU A 381 0.43 -9.13 21.03
C LEU A 381 0.75 -10.63 21.01
N ALA A 382 1.10 -11.23 22.16
CA ALA A 382 1.25 -12.67 22.31
C ALA A 382 -0.09 -13.40 22.48
N GLY A 383 -1.18 -12.65 22.69
CA GLY A 383 -2.52 -13.20 22.88
C GLY A 383 -2.89 -13.48 24.34
N GLU A 384 -2.10 -12.98 25.30
CA GLU A 384 -2.39 -13.09 26.72
C GLU A 384 -3.56 -12.18 27.14
N GLU A 385 -4.28 -12.60 28.18
CA GLU A 385 -5.33 -11.79 28.80
C GLU A 385 -4.73 -10.62 29.58
N LEU A 386 -5.44 -9.50 29.56
CA LEU A 386 -5.09 -8.31 30.33
C LEU A 386 -5.97 -8.25 31.59
N ARG A 387 -5.49 -7.56 32.64
CA ARG A 387 -6.32 -7.24 33.81
C ARG A 387 -6.85 -5.83 33.65
N GLY A 388 -8.16 -5.66 33.76
CA GLY A 388 -8.79 -4.37 33.51
C GLY A 388 -10.24 -4.33 33.97
N SER A 389 -10.69 -3.13 34.35
CA SER A 389 -12.05 -2.86 34.80
C SER A 389 -13.13 -2.73 33.72
N PRO A 390 -12.85 -2.44 32.42
CA PRO A 390 -13.91 -2.36 31.42
C PRO A 390 -14.72 -3.65 31.29
N SER A 391 -16.02 -3.51 31.03
CA SER A 391 -16.94 -4.62 30.72
C SER A 391 -17.41 -4.51 29.27
N GLY A 392 -17.51 -5.64 28.57
CA GLY A 392 -17.89 -5.67 27.16
C GLY A 392 -16.74 -5.44 26.19
N TRP A 393 -17.06 -5.19 24.91
CA TRP A 393 -16.03 -4.91 23.90
C TRP A 393 -15.26 -3.65 24.26
N THR A 394 -13.93 -3.72 24.19
CA THR A 394 -13.01 -2.65 24.57
C THR A 394 -11.93 -2.50 23.51
N LEU A 395 -11.77 -1.29 22.99
CA LEU A 395 -10.72 -0.98 22.02
C LEU A 395 -9.37 -0.90 22.75
N VAL A 396 -8.44 -1.79 22.41
CA VAL A 396 -7.09 -1.76 22.96
C VAL A 396 -6.27 -0.77 22.13
N THR A 397 -5.64 0.18 22.81
CA THR A 397 -4.75 1.17 22.20
C THR A 397 -3.32 1.01 22.72
N VAL A 398 -2.34 1.49 21.97
CA VAL A 398 -0.94 1.55 22.38
C VAL A 398 -0.37 2.92 22.06
N GLY A 399 0.01 3.68 23.09
CA GLY A 399 0.38 5.10 22.94
C GLY A 399 -0.73 5.93 22.27
N GLY A 400 -1.99 5.67 22.63
CA GLY A 400 -3.17 6.34 22.07
C GLY A 400 -3.64 5.87 20.69
N LEU A 401 -2.88 5.00 20.02
CA LEU A 401 -3.26 4.47 18.70
C LEU A 401 -3.96 3.12 18.84
N SER A 402 -5.04 2.91 18.09
CA SER A 402 -5.76 1.63 18.09
C SER A 402 -4.89 0.47 17.62
N LEU A 403 -4.96 -0.63 18.36
CA LEU A 403 -4.16 -1.84 18.15
C LEU A 403 -5.02 -3.09 17.96
N GLY A 404 -6.17 -3.20 18.61
CA GLY A 404 -7.00 -4.39 18.52
C GLY A 404 -8.17 -4.40 19.49
N TRP A 405 -8.81 -5.56 19.65
CA TRP A 405 -9.93 -5.74 20.57
C TRP A 405 -9.56 -6.57 21.80
N ALA A 406 -10.23 -6.25 22.90
CA ALA A 406 -10.41 -7.15 24.04
C ALA A 406 -11.88 -7.17 24.45
N LYS A 407 -12.29 -8.20 25.20
CA LYS A 407 -13.65 -8.29 25.76
C LYS A 407 -13.59 -8.46 27.27
N GLY A 408 -14.09 -7.46 27.98
CA GLY A 408 -14.06 -7.38 29.43
C GLY A 408 -15.19 -8.14 30.12
N SER A 409 -14.85 -8.85 31.20
CA SER A 409 -15.77 -9.50 32.12
C SER A 409 -15.05 -9.80 33.45
N GLY A 410 -15.61 -9.37 34.59
CA GLY A 410 -15.12 -9.76 35.92
C GLY A 410 -13.67 -9.35 36.22
N GLY A 411 -13.24 -8.16 35.79
CA GLY A 411 -11.87 -7.66 36.02
C GLY A 411 -10.81 -8.22 35.04
N VAL A 412 -11.23 -9.06 34.09
CA VAL A 412 -10.36 -9.64 33.06
C VAL A 412 -10.79 -9.14 31.69
N LEU A 413 -9.81 -8.76 30.87
CA LEU A 413 -9.98 -8.40 29.46
C LEU A 413 -9.48 -9.56 28.61
N LYS A 414 -10.43 -10.36 28.10
CA LYS A 414 -10.12 -11.48 27.20
C LYS A 414 -9.56 -10.95 25.89
N ASN A 415 -8.41 -11.49 25.49
CA ASN A 415 -7.69 -11.05 24.30
C ASN A 415 -8.36 -11.52 23.01
N HIS A 416 -8.65 -10.57 22.11
CA HIS A 416 -9.19 -10.83 20.77
C HIS A 416 -8.23 -10.45 19.64
N TYR A 417 -6.92 -10.29 19.93
CA TYR A 417 -5.87 -10.14 18.92
C TYR A 417 -5.81 -11.40 18.03
N PRO A 418 -5.76 -11.24 16.68
CA PRO A 418 -5.86 -12.38 15.76
C PRO A 418 -4.79 -13.44 16.00
N LYS A 419 -5.21 -14.70 16.12
CA LYS A 419 -4.30 -15.83 16.41
C LYS A 419 -3.14 -15.94 15.41
N GLY A 420 -3.39 -15.68 14.14
CA GLY A 420 -2.38 -15.73 13.08
C GLY A 420 -1.36 -14.60 13.11
N LEU A 421 -1.61 -13.53 13.87
CA LEU A 421 -0.71 -12.39 14.05
C LEU A 421 0.02 -12.42 15.40
N ARG A 422 -0.32 -13.38 16.27
CA ARG A 422 0.27 -13.44 17.61
C ARG A 422 1.77 -13.69 17.53
N ARG A 423 2.52 -12.90 18.27
CA ARG A 423 3.97 -13.06 18.40
C ARG A 423 4.25 -14.17 19.39
N ARG A 424 5.24 -15.02 19.09
CA ARG A 424 5.77 -15.93 20.11
C ARG A 424 6.55 -15.07 21.10
N THR A 425 6.18 -15.12 22.37
CA THR A 425 7.06 -14.68 23.45
C THR A 425 8.29 -15.57 23.40
N SER A 426 9.43 -15.01 22.96
CA SER A 426 10.74 -15.65 23.08
C SER A 426 11.19 -15.61 24.53
#